data_AF-X0YHH8-F1
#
_entry.id   AF-X0YHH8-F1
#
_cell.length_a   1.000
_cell.length_b   1.000
_cell.length_c   1.000
_cell.angle_alpha   90.00
_cell.angle_beta   90.00
_cell.angle_gamma   90.00
#
_symmetry.space_group_name_H-M   'P 1'
#
loop_
_entity.id
_entity.type
_entity.pdbx_description
1 polymer ?
#
loop_
_entity_poly.entity_id
_entity_poly.type
_entity_poly.pdbx_seq_one_letter_code
_entity_poly.pdbx_strand_id
1 'polypeptide(L)'
;GALEEDANLTIFALTDSPHTLPTGMDDIDTFRDYSLEGDPTLNLPVTVTIPYPDADDDGVVDGTSINEIDLQIYCWNASTESWELLVGTVDPVNNTITCESPHLTLFALLAAHPQLFAAAGACFIATACYDSPLAEEVKSLCRFRDDYLLTNKLGRAFVSTYHRLSPPIADYIRDKEHLKTVVRIALKPLIRLSQYLHPTYTP
;
A
#
# COMPACT_ATOMS: atom_id res chain seq x y z
N GLY A 1 7.22 12.41 30.50
CA GLY A 1 7.75 12.37 29.11
C GLY A 1 6.72 11.65 28.27
N ALA A 2 7.13 10.95 27.21
CA ALA A 2 6.22 10.02 26.54
C ALA A 2 5.78 8.86 27.47
N LEU A 3 6.59 8.56 28.49
CA LEU A 3 6.29 7.61 29.57
C LEU A 3 6.12 8.33 30.92
N GLU A 4 5.33 7.72 31.80
CA GLU A 4 5.14 8.14 33.21
C GLU A 4 6.20 7.54 34.14
N GLU A 5 6.72 6.36 33.81
CA GLU A 5 7.74 5.63 34.58
C GLU A 5 8.92 5.22 33.69
N ASP A 6 10.06 4.92 34.29
CA ASP A 6 11.22 4.39 33.58
C ASP A 6 10.88 3.00 33.01
N ALA A 7 11.11 2.80 31.71
CA ALA A 7 10.88 1.53 31.03
C ALA A 7 12.09 1.13 30.19
N ASN A 8 12.37 -0.18 30.12
CA ASN A 8 13.42 -0.72 29.24
C ASN A 8 12.83 -0.96 27.85
N LEU A 9 13.43 -0.33 26.84
CA LEU A 9 13.12 -0.59 25.43
C LEU A 9 14.04 -1.68 24.90
N THR A 10 13.45 -2.75 24.37
CA THR A 10 14.19 -3.79 23.65
C THR A 10 13.81 -3.74 22.18
N ILE A 11 14.82 -3.82 21.31
CA ILE A 11 14.65 -3.79 19.86
C ILE A 11 15.15 -5.11 19.31
N PHE A 12 14.28 -5.89 18.68
CA PHE A 12 14.64 -7.11 17.96
C PHE A 12 14.48 -6.90 16.46
N ALA A 13 15.47 -7.34 15.69
CA ALA A 13 15.34 -7.49 14.26
C ALA A 13 14.90 -8.93 13.96
N LEU A 14 13.74 -9.12 13.32
CA LEU A 14 13.21 -10.43 12.96
C LEU A 14 13.34 -10.63 11.45
N THR A 15 13.82 -11.80 11.04
CA THR A 15 13.95 -12.17 9.62
C THR A 15 12.62 -12.55 8.97
N ASP A 16 11.59 -12.86 9.77
CA ASP A 16 10.25 -13.23 9.31
C ASP A 16 9.19 -12.58 10.22
N SER A 17 8.02 -12.28 9.66
CA SER A 17 6.91 -11.72 10.44
C SER A 17 6.31 -12.78 11.36
N PRO A 18 6.08 -12.48 12.66
CA PRO A 18 5.31 -13.35 13.55
C PRO A 18 3.80 -13.34 13.23
N HIS A 19 3.33 -12.42 12.39
CA HIS A 19 1.92 -12.24 12.03
C HIS A 19 1.70 -12.28 10.51
N THR A 20 0.50 -12.68 10.07
CA THR A 20 0.18 -12.66 8.64
C THR A 20 0.14 -11.22 8.14
N LEU A 21 0.84 -10.93 7.05
CA LEU A 21 0.89 -9.60 6.45
C LEU A 21 -0.46 -9.21 5.81
N PRO A 22 -0.74 -7.90 5.64
CA PRO A 22 -1.89 -7.45 4.89
C PRO A 22 -1.90 -8.06 3.48
N THR A 23 -3.08 -8.44 2.99
CA THR A 23 -3.21 -9.05 1.66
C THR A 23 -2.67 -8.11 0.58
N GLY A 24 -1.74 -8.60 -0.24
CA GLY A 24 -1.17 -7.83 -1.34
C GLY A 24 0.10 -7.05 -1.01
N MET A 25 0.67 -7.23 0.18
CA MET A 25 1.94 -6.63 0.58
C MET A 25 3.07 -7.66 0.52
N ASP A 26 4.18 -7.23 -0.06
CA ASP A 26 5.44 -7.96 -0.01
C ASP A 26 6.27 -7.43 1.15
N ASP A 27 6.97 -8.36 1.80
CA ASP A 27 7.96 -8.04 2.81
C ASP A 27 9.20 -7.46 2.11
N ILE A 28 9.66 -6.30 2.59
CA ILE A 28 10.75 -5.55 1.96
C ILE A 28 12.06 -5.83 2.67
N ASP A 29 12.01 -5.91 4.00
CA ASP A 29 13.17 -6.07 4.84
C ASP A 29 12.74 -6.62 6.21
N THR A 30 13.75 -7.05 6.94
CA THR A 30 13.77 -7.40 8.35
C THR A 30 12.77 -6.58 9.20
N PHE A 31 11.84 -7.25 9.88
CA PHE A 31 10.91 -6.63 10.82
C PHE A 31 11.66 -6.07 12.03
N ARG A 32 11.11 -5.03 12.66
CA ARG A 32 11.66 -4.47 13.91
C ARG A 32 10.59 -4.55 14.99
N ASP A 33 10.80 -5.42 15.95
CA ASP A 33 9.97 -5.50 17.15
C ASP A 33 10.54 -4.54 18.20
N TYR A 34 9.80 -3.47 18.46
CA TYR A 34 10.09 -2.52 19.52
C TYR A 34 9.20 -2.87 20.70
N SER A 35 9.71 -3.68 21.63
CA SER A 35 8.98 -4.10 22.81
C SER A 35 9.43 -3.31 24.04
N LEU A 36 8.48 -2.62 24.68
CA LEU A 36 8.69 -1.99 25.97
C LEU A 36 8.33 -2.98 27.09
N GLU A 37 9.25 -3.14 28.04
CA GLU A 37 9.02 -3.99 29.21
C GLU A 37 7.80 -3.48 30.00
N GLY A 38 6.79 -4.34 30.17
CA GLY A 38 5.56 -4.02 30.92
C GLY A 38 4.43 -3.39 30.09
N ASP A 39 4.61 -3.21 28.77
CA ASP A 39 3.62 -2.62 27.85
C ASP A 39 2.99 -1.29 28.36
N PRO A 40 3.83 -0.30 28.74
CA PRO A 40 3.34 0.95 29.30
C PRO A 40 2.64 1.78 28.22
N THR A 41 1.57 2.47 28.62
CA THR A 41 0.83 3.36 27.73
C THR A 41 1.65 4.63 27.45
N LEU A 42 1.80 4.99 26.17
CA LEU A 42 2.44 6.24 25.79
C LEU A 42 1.45 7.41 25.97
N ASN A 43 1.85 8.42 26.73
CA ASN A 43 1.05 9.63 26.95
C ASN A 43 1.12 10.62 25.79
N LEU A 44 2.14 10.49 24.95
CA LEU A 44 2.37 11.29 23.75
C LEU A 44 2.85 10.38 22.63
N PRO A 45 2.49 10.67 21.36
CA PRO A 45 3.09 9.99 20.23
C PRO A 45 4.62 10.10 20.28
N VAL A 46 5.27 9.04 19.82
CA VAL A 46 6.72 8.98 19.68
C VAL A 46 7.11 8.92 18.22
N THR A 47 8.15 9.66 17.87
CA THR A 47 8.74 9.59 16.54
C THR A 47 9.53 8.29 16.41
N VAL A 48 9.19 7.49 15.40
CA VAL A 48 9.88 6.25 15.03
C VAL A 48 10.54 6.47 13.68
N THR A 49 11.85 6.25 13.62
CA THR A 49 12.65 6.33 12.39
C THR A 49 13.24 4.97 12.10
N ILE A 50 12.94 4.42 10.92
CA ILE A 50 13.39 3.09 10.50
C ILE A 50 14.26 3.26 9.24
N PRO A 51 15.51 2.77 9.25
CA PRO A 51 16.35 2.76 8.05
C PRO A 51 15.89 1.65 7.08
N TYR A 52 16.09 1.87 5.79
CA TYR A 52 15.94 0.88 4.73
C TYR A 52 17.22 0.76 3.90
N PRO A 53 17.45 -0.36 3.22
CA PRO A 53 18.66 -0.55 2.43
C PRO A 53 18.50 0.06 1.02
N ASP A 54 19.39 0.97 0.66
CA ASP A 54 19.60 1.50 -0.69
C ASP A 54 21.07 1.92 -0.76
N ALA A 55 21.95 1.00 -1.16
CA ALA A 55 23.40 1.21 -1.10
C ALA A 55 23.97 1.82 -2.38
N ASP A 56 23.24 1.72 -3.50
CA ASP A 56 23.65 2.29 -4.78
C ASP A 56 22.92 3.59 -5.14
N ASP A 57 22.06 4.10 -4.26
CA ASP A 57 21.29 5.35 -4.36
C ASP A 57 20.51 5.42 -5.68
N ASP A 58 19.98 4.27 -6.13
CA ASP A 58 19.22 4.16 -7.37
C ASP A 58 17.72 4.47 -7.20
N GLY A 59 17.28 4.72 -5.96
CA GLY A 59 15.90 4.98 -5.58
C GLY A 59 15.05 3.71 -5.49
N VAL A 60 15.67 2.54 -5.43
CA VAL A 60 15.06 1.23 -5.26
C VAL A 60 15.66 0.59 -4.02
N VAL A 61 14.80 -0.03 -3.20
CA VAL A 61 15.28 -0.72 -2.01
C VAL A 61 16.07 -1.97 -2.40
N ASP A 62 17.31 -2.08 -1.91
CA ASP A 62 18.25 -3.14 -2.24
C ASP A 62 17.63 -4.53 -2.07
N GLY A 63 17.87 -5.41 -3.05
CA GLY A 63 17.35 -6.77 -3.02
C GLY A 63 15.85 -6.88 -3.36
N THR A 64 15.19 -5.76 -3.66
CA THR A 64 13.79 -5.71 -4.06
C THR A 64 13.62 -5.08 -5.45
N SER A 65 12.37 -4.86 -5.87
CA SER A 65 12.03 -4.06 -7.05
C SER A 65 11.09 -2.90 -6.66
N ILE A 66 11.18 -2.47 -5.42
CA ILE A 66 10.27 -1.50 -4.79
C ILE A 66 10.97 -0.14 -4.77
N ASN A 67 10.28 0.88 -5.29
CA ASN A 67 10.79 2.24 -5.21
C ASN A 67 10.71 2.73 -3.76
N GLU A 68 11.75 3.40 -3.28
CA GLU A 68 11.80 3.92 -1.90
C GLU A 68 10.63 4.86 -1.56
N ILE A 69 10.08 5.58 -2.54
CA ILE A 69 8.96 6.51 -2.31
C ILE A 69 7.62 5.79 -2.08
N ASP A 70 7.55 4.50 -2.43
CA ASP A 70 6.38 3.65 -2.24
C ASP A 70 6.40 2.93 -0.87
N LEU A 71 7.45 3.15 -0.06
CA LEU A 71 7.57 2.59 1.28
C LEU A 71 6.49 3.11 2.22
N GLN A 72 5.93 2.18 2.99
CA GLN A 72 4.93 2.42 4.01
C GLN A 72 5.37 1.79 5.34
N ILE A 73 5.10 2.47 6.45
CA ILE A 73 5.32 1.92 7.79
C ILE A 73 4.01 1.34 8.29
N TYR A 74 4.05 0.10 8.75
CA TYR A 74 2.95 -0.54 9.45
C TYR A 74 3.33 -0.84 10.88
N CYS A 75 2.36 -0.72 11.79
CA CYS A 75 2.49 -1.20 13.16
C CYS A 75 1.45 -2.28 13.44
N TRP A 76 1.82 -3.31 14.20
CA TRP A 76 0.88 -4.31 14.67
C TRP A 76 0.11 -3.77 15.87
N ASN A 77 -1.22 -3.73 15.75
CA ASN A 77 -2.09 -3.45 16.88
C ASN A 77 -2.51 -4.78 17.55
N ALA A 78 -1.95 -5.03 18.74
CA ALA A 78 -2.25 -6.24 19.51
C ALA A 78 -3.71 -6.29 20.02
N SER A 79 -4.38 -5.14 20.18
CA SER A 79 -5.77 -5.09 20.65
C SER A 79 -6.76 -5.49 19.56
N THR A 80 -6.46 -5.18 18.30
CA THR A 80 -7.32 -5.49 17.14
C THR A 80 -6.81 -6.68 16.33
N GLU A 81 -5.66 -7.25 16.70
CA GLU A 81 -4.96 -8.31 15.97
C GLU A 81 -4.79 -7.97 14.48
N SER A 82 -4.41 -6.73 14.18
CA SER A 82 -4.31 -6.24 12.81
C SER A 82 -3.16 -5.26 12.61
N TRP A 83 -2.60 -5.27 11.40
CA TRP A 83 -1.67 -4.25 10.93
C TRP A 83 -2.39 -2.93 10.66
N GLU A 84 -1.85 -1.84 11.19
CA GLU A 84 -2.31 -0.47 10.97
C GLU A 84 -1.26 0.32 10.19
N LEU A 85 -1.70 1.09 9.20
CA LEU A 85 -0.82 1.94 8.41
C LEU A 85 -0.50 3.22 9.18
N LEU A 86 0.79 3.50 9.36
CA LEU A 86 1.28 4.77 9.86
C LEU A 86 1.70 5.67 8.70
N VAL A 87 1.29 6.94 8.75
CA VAL A 87 1.70 7.93 7.76
C VAL A 87 3.16 8.29 8.00
N GLY A 88 4.04 7.68 7.21
CA GLY A 88 5.49 7.91 7.24
C GLY A 88 5.94 8.95 6.21
N THR A 89 7.07 9.59 6.48
CA THR A 89 7.82 10.44 5.55
C THR A 89 9.14 9.76 5.21
N VAL A 90 9.37 9.50 3.92
CA VAL A 90 10.62 8.92 3.40
C VAL A 90 11.66 10.03 3.22
N ASP A 91 12.89 9.77 3.64
CA ASP A 91 14.08 10.60 3.42
C ASP A 91 15.11 9.79 2.61
N PRO A 92 15.08 9.93 1.27
CA PRO A 92 16.02 9.31 0.33
C PRO A 92 17.49 9.69 0.51
N VAL A 93 17.80 10.76 1.23
CA VAL A 93 19.19 11.19 1.40
C VAL A 93 19.85 10.40 2.52
N ASN A 94 19.06 9.97 3.50
CA ASN A 94 19.53 9.24 4.68
C ASN A 94 19.03 7.78 4.70
N ASN A 95 18.29 7.35 3.69
CA ASN A 95 17.69 6.03 3.55
C ASN A 95 16.87 5.64 4.78
N THR A 96 15.99 6.56 5.20
CA THR A 96 15.13 6.37 6.38
C THR A 96 13.69 6.76 6.11
N ILE A 97 12.75 6.12 6.81
CA ILE A 97 11.35 6.50 6.85
C ILE A 97 10.94 6.79 8.30
N THR A 98 10.24 7.91 8.50
CA THR A 98 9.90 8.42 9.84
C THR A 98 8.40 8.58 10.00
N CYS A 99 7.82 8.08 11.09
CA CYS A 99 6.41 8.29 11.43
C CYS A 99 6.22 8.66 12.90
N GLU A 100 5.06 9.24 13.21
CA GLU A 100 4.56 9.36 14.58
C GLU A 100 3.76 8.10 14.94
N SER A 101 4.14 7.44 16.03
CA SER A 101 3.44 6.25 16.51
C SER A 101 2.84 6.47 17.91
N PRO A 102 1.55 6.15 18.12
CA PRO A 102 0.93 6.19 19.44
C PRO A 102 1.32 4.99 20.32
N HIS A 103 1.88 3.93 19.73
CA HIS A 103 2.24 2.68 20.41
C HIS A 103 3.62 2.19 19.94
N LEU A 104 4.37 1.52 20.82
CA LEU A 104 5.61 0.84 20.46
C LEU A 104 5.35 -0.66 20.51
N THR A 105 5.15 -1.25 19.34
CA THR A 105 4.87 -2.68 19.15
C THR A 105 5.78 -3.22 18.03
N LEU A 106 5.27 -4.13 17.20
CA LEU A 106 5.96 -4.61 16.02
C LEU A 106 5.78 -3.65 14.85
N PHE A 107 6.88 -3.22 14.25
CA PHE A 107 6.89 -2.39 13.05
C PHE A 107 7.42 -3.15 11.84
N ALA A 108 6.85 -2.85 10.68
CA ALA A 108 7.25 -3.40 9.39
C ALA A 108 7.35 -2.29 8.34
N LEU A 109 8.37 -2.36 7.49
CA LEU A 109 8.42 -1.61 6.24
C LEU A 109 7.81 -2.49 5.16
N LEU A 110 6.69 -2.03 4.61
CA LEU A 110 5.96 -2.73 3.56
C LEU A 110 5.80 -1.78 2.39
N ALA A 111 5.62 -2.34 1.19
CA ALA A 111 5.15 -1.57 0.07
C ALA A 111 4.17 -2.40 -0.71
N ALA A 112 3.23 -1.67 -1.29
CA ALA A 112 2.38 -2.16 -2.34
C ALA A 112 3.24 -2.55 -3.54
N HIS A 113 3.63 -3.81 -3.67
CA HIS A 113 4.39 -4.26 -4.83
C HIS A 113 3.59 -3.94 -6.12
N PRO A 114 4.12 -3.14 -7.06
CA PRO A 114 3.37 -2.71 -8.23
C PRO A 114 2.88 -3.89 -9.08
N GLN A 115 3.63 -5.01 -9.10
CA GLN A 115 3.21 -6.21 -9.81
C GLN A 115 2.17 -7.02 -9.04
N LEU A 116 2.16 -6.95 -7.71
CA LEU A 116 1.11 -7.57 -6.90
C LEU A 116 -0.17 -6.73 -6.91
N PHE A 117 -0.11 -5.40 -7.03
CA PHE A 117 -1.28 -4.55 -7.33
C PHE A 117 -1.76 -4.70 -8.78
N ALA A 118 -0.84 -4.89 -9.72
CA ALA A 118 -1.19 -5.29 -11.09
C ALA A 118 -1.88 -6.67 -11.10
N ALA A 119 -1.43 -7.62 -10.28
CA ALA A 119 -2.09 -8.91 -10.08
C ALA A 119 -3.38 -8.83 -9.22
N ALA A 120 -3.47 -7.90 -8.26
CA ALA A 120 -4.51 -7.85 -7.22
C ALA A 120 -5.64 -6.84 -7.45
N GLY A 121 -5.62 -6.03 -8.51
CA GLY A 121 -6.79 -5.18 -8.76
C GLY A 121 -6.57 -3.95 -9.59
N ALA A 122 -5.42 -3.30 -9.44
CA ALA A 122 -5.31 -1.88 -9.71
C ALA A 122 -5.63 -1.52 -11.17
N CYS A 123 -6.75 -0.82 -11.38
CA CYS A 123 -7.00 -0.10 -12.62
C CYS A 123 -6.25 1.24 -12.55
N PHE A 124 -4.96 1.27 -12.91
CA PHE A 124 -4.08 2.45 -12.82
C PHE A 124 -4.72 3.74 -13.40
N ILE A 125 -5.32 3.65 -14.59
CA ILE A 125 -6.01 4.79 -15.21
C ILE A 125 -7.25 5.21 -14.40
N ALA A 126 -7.99 4.25 -13.83
CA ALA A 126 -9.16 4.56 -13.01
C ALA A 126 -8.73 5.19 -11.68
N THR A 127 -7.72 4.67 -10.99
CA THR A 127 -7.15 5.26 -9.78
C THR A 127 -6.68 6.70 -10.03
N ALA A 128 -6.01 6.97 -11.15
CA ALA A 128 -5.60 8.33 -11.52
C ALA A 128 -6.78 9.26 -11.82
N CYS A 129 -7.93 8.72 -12.22
CA CYS A 129 -9.14 9.51 -12.50
C CYS A 129 -10.05 9.68 -11.28
N TYR A 130 -10.06 8.74 -10.34
CA TYR A 130 -10.92 8.80 -9.15
C TYR A 130 -10.14 9.21 -7.89
N ASP A 131 -8.84 9.49 -8.03
CA ASP A 131 -7.94 9.97 -6.99
C ASP A 131 -7.86 9.06 -5.74
N SER A 132 -8.35 7.83 -5.87
CA SER A 132 -8.32 6.82 -4.82
C SER A 132 -8.44 5.41 -5.42
N PRO A 133 -7.56 4.46 -5.04
CA PRO A 133 -7.72 3.05 -5.42
C PRO A 133 -8.90 2.39 -4.69
N LEU A 134 -9.42 3.03 -3.63
CA LEU A 134 -10.55 2.55 -2.85
C LEU A 134 -11.89 3.14 -3.31
N ALA A 135 -11.91 3.94 -4.37
CA ALA A 135 -13.15 4.45 -4.95
C ALA A 135 -14.03 3.28 -5.43
N GLU A 136 -15.35 3.39 -5.23
CA GLU A 136 -16.30 2.34 -5.57
C GLU A 136 -16.33 2.03 -7.07
N GLU A 137 -16.07 3.04 -7.89
CA GLU A 137 -15.91 2.89 -9.34
C GLU A 137 -14.69 2.05 -9.69
N VAL A 138 -13.57 2.23 -8.98
CA VAL A 138 -12.35 1.45 -9.18
C VAL A 138 -12.61 0.00 -8.78
N LYS A 139 -13.22 -0.24 -7.61
CA LYS A 139 -13.61 -1.59 -7.16
C LYS A 139 -14.53 -2.31 -8.16
N SER A 140 -15.50 -1.60 -8.73
CA SER A 140 -16.41 -2.14 -9.74
C SER A 140 -15.66 -2.60 -11.00
N LEU A 141 -14.67 -1.82 -11.45
CA LEU A 141 -13.84 -2.18 -12.62
C LEU A 141 -12.88 -3.33 -12.31
N CYS A 142 -12.30 -3.37 -11.11
CA CYS A 142 -11.47 -4.50 -10.65
C CYS A 142 -12.24 -5.82 -10.69
N ARG A 143 -13.48 -5.84 -10.17
CA ARG A 143 -14.31 -7.05 -10.20
C ARG A 143 -14.66 -7.48 -11.62
N PHE A 144 -15.04 -6.54 -12.48
CA PHE A 144 -15.31 -6.85 -13.89
C PHE A 144 -14.09 -7.49 -14.57
N ARG A 145 -12.90 -6.98 -14.27
CA ARG A 145 -11.64 -7.54 -14.76
C ARG A 145 -11.45 -8.96 -14.25
N ASP A 146 -11.63 -9.19 -12.95
CA ASP A 146 -11.32 -10.46 -12.32
C ASP A 146 -12.33 -11.55 -12.72
N ASP A 147 -13.62 -11.21 -12.73
CA ASP A 147 -14.70 -12.17 -12.98
C ASP A 147 -14.95 -12.42 -14.47
N TYR A 148 -14.64 -11.47 -15.36
CA TYR A 148 -14.94 -11.59 -16.80
C TYR A 148 -13.73 -11.51 -17.73
N LEU A 149 -12.74 -10.66 -17.44
CA LEU A 149 -11.56 -10.53 -18.32
C LEU A 149 -10.53 -11.63 -18.05
N LEU A 150 -10.25 -11.97 -16.78
CA LEU A 150 -9.24 -12.98 -16.47
C LEU A 150 -9.67 -14.42 -16.75
N THR A 151 -10.97 -14.68 -16.90
CA THR A 151 -11.51 -16.02 -17.19
C THR A 151 -11.18 -16.51 -18.60
N ASN A 152 -10.90 -15.61 -19.56
CA ASN A 152 -10.68 -15.96 -20.96
C ASN A 152 -9.28 -15.54 -21.46
N LYS A 153 -8.69 -16.31 -22.39
CA LYS A 153 -7.33 -16.05 -22.94
C LYS A 153 -7.20 -14.64 -23.55
N LEU A 154 -8.24 -14.18 -24.26
CA LEU A 154 -8.27 -12.84 -24.85
C LEU A 154 -8.31 -11.74 -23.78
N GLY A 155 -9.11 -11.92 -22.73
CA GLY A 155 -9.19 -10.93 -21.65
C GLY A 155 -7.91 -10.88 -20.82
N ARG A 156 -7.22 -12.01 -20.58
CA ARG A 156 -5.87 -12.01 -19.97
C ARG A 156 -4.84 -11.25 -20.81
N ALA A 157 -4.85 -11.41 -22.13
CA ALA A 157 -3.97 -10.66 -23.03
C ALA A 157 -4.28 -9.14 -23.01
N PHE A 158 -5.57 -8.78 -22.97
CA PHE A 158 -6.01 -7.40 -22.81
C PHE A 158 -5.52 -6.80 -21.48
N VAL A 159 -5.75 -7.49 -20.36
CA VAL A 159 -5.33 -7.05 -19.03
C VAL A 159 -3.81 -6.92 -18.93
N SER A 160 -3.06 -7.87 -19.49
CA SER A 160 -1.60 -7.79 -19.54
C SER A 160 -1.10 -6.57 -20.34
N THR A 161 -1.76 -6.28 -21.46
CA THR A 161 -1.43 -5.10 -22.29
C THR A 161 -1.79 -3.80 -21.56
N TYR A 162 -2.96 -3.78 -20.92
CA TYR A 162 -3.40 -2.66 -20.09
C TYR A 162 -2.39 -2.38 -18.98
N HIS A 163 -1.97 -3.37 -18.20
CA HIS A 163 -0.98 -3.18 -17.12
C HIS A 163 0.38 -2.71 -17.62
N ARG A 164 0.76 -3.08 -18.83
CA ARG A 164 2.03 -2.63 -19.43
C ARG A 164 1.98 -1.17 -19.87
N LEU A 165 0.85 -0.70 -20.37
CA LEU A 165 0.71 0.63 -20.96
C LEU A 165 0.07 1.66 -20.02
N SER A 166 -0.70 1.20 -19.04
CA SER A 166 -1.48 2.08 -18.17
C SER A 166 -0.68 2.93 -17.19
N PRO A 167 0.48 2.52 -16.63
CA PRO A 167 1.25 3.37 -15.71
C PRO A 167 1.66 4.72 -16.31
N PRO A 168 2.37 4.79 -17.48
CA PRO A 168 2.75 6.08 -18.05
C PRO A 168 1.54 6.92 -18.51
N ILE A 169 0.44 6.26 -18.88
CA ILE A 169 -0.81 6.95 -19.25
C ILE A 169 -1.49 7.53 -18.00
N ALA A 170 -1.51 6.80 -16.89
CA ALA A 170 -2.09 7.21 -15.63
C ALA A 170 -1.33 8.41 -15.05
N ASP A 171 -0.01 8.37 -15.06
CA ASP A 171 0.84 9.50 -14.63
C ASP A 171 0.57 10.74 -15.49
N TYR A 172 0.42 10.59 -16.81
CA TYR A 172 0.09 11.71 -17.68
C TYR A 172 -1.30 12.32 -17.41
N ILE A 173 -2.27 11.52 -16.96
CA ILE A 173 -3.65 11.95 -16.69
C ILE A 173 -3.80 12.55 -15.29
N ARG A 174 -2.94 12.18 -14.32
CA ARG A 174 -3.06 12.55 -12.90
C ARG A 174 -3.24 14.05 -12.64
N ASP A 175 -2.60 14.90 -13.45
CA ASP A 175 -2.67 16.36 -13.27
C ASP A 175 -3.65 17.05 -14.25
N LYS A 176 -4.41 16.29 -15.04
CA LYS A 176 -5.26 16.82 -16.12
C LYS A 176 -6.74 16.53 -15.89
N GLU A 177 -7.42 17.43 -15.19
CA GLU A 177 -8.84 17.29 -14.83
C GLU A 177 -9.79 17.08 -16.03
N HIS A 178 -9.48 17.71 -17.16
CA HIS A 178 -10.24 17.52 -18.41
C HIS A 178 -10.15 16.08 -18.93
N LEU A 179 -8.95 15.46 -18.87
CA LEU A 179 -8.77 14.06 -19.26
C LEU A 179 -9.43 13.12 -18.25
N LYS A 180 -9.28 13.39 -16.94
CA LYS A 180 -9.97 12.63 -15.90
C LYS A 180 -11.48 12.58 -16.17
N THR A 181 -12.07 13.73 -16.50
CA THR A 181 -13.51 13.81 -16.81
C THR A 181 -13.89 12.97 -18.02
N VAL A 182 -13.13 13.05 -19.11
CA VAL A 182 -13.38 12.23 -20.31
C VAL A 182 -13.29 10.74 -19.99
N VAL A 183 -12.27 10.34 -19.24
CA VAL A 183 -12.07 8.94 -18.84
C VAL A 183 -13.19 8.46 -17.90
N ARG A 184 -13.58 9.26 -16.89
CA ARG A 184 -14.73 8.95 -16.01
C ARG A 184 -16.00 8.73 -16.85
N ILE A 185 -16.26 9.56 -17.87
CA ILE A 185 -17.41 9.38 -18.77
C ILE A 185 -17.29 8.08 -19.58
N ALA A 186 -16.11 7.78 -20.11
CA ALA A 186 -15.87 6.55 -20.87
C ALA A 186 -15.98 5.28 -20.02
N LEU A 187 -15.61 5.34 -18.74
CA LEU A 187 -15.66 4.21 -17.80
C LEU A 187 -17.06 3.98 -17.21
N LYS A 188 -17.93 5.00 -17.14
CA LYS A 188 -19.31 4.89 -16.64
C LYS A 188 -20.13 3.70 -17.19
N PRO A 189 -20.18 3.42 -18.52
CA PRO A 189 -20.94 2.28 -19.02
C PRO A 189 -20.39 0.94 -18.52
N LEU A 190 -19.07 0.80 -18.39
CA LEU A 190 -18.43 -0.41 -17.85
C LEU A 190 -18.71 -0.58 -16.36
N ILE A 191 -18.67 0.52 -15.58
CA ILE A 191 -19.01 0.51 -14.15
C ILE A 191 -20.46 0.06 -13.96
N ARG A 192 -21.40 0.64 -14.72
CA ARG A 192 -22.82 0.25 -14.66
C ARG A 192 -23.04 -1.20 -15.05
N LEU A 193 -22.33 -1.69 -16.07
CA LEU A 193 -22.39 -3.08 -16.48
C LEU A 193 -21.88 -4.00 -15.36
N SER A 194 -20.75 -3.66 -14.74
CA SER A 194 -20.22 -4.39 -13.59
C SER A 194 -21.22 -4.43 -12.43
N GLN A 195 -21.81 -3.28 -12.07
CA GLN A 195 -22.84 -3.20 -11.01
C GLN A 195 -24.08 -4.03 -11.33
N TYR A 196 -24.51 -4.07 -12.59
CA TYR A 196 -25.63 -4.91 -13.03
C TYR A 196 -25.33 -6.41 -12.89
N LEU A 197 -24.08 -6.80 -13.19
CA LEU A 197 -23.60 -8.18 -13.09
C LEU A 197 -23.34 -8.61 -11.64
N HIS A 198 -23.09 -7.65 -10.73
CA HIS A 198 -22.83 -7.87 -9.31
C HIS A 198 -23.81 -7.06 -8.42
N PRO A 199 -25.08 -7.50 -8.29
CA PRO A 199 -26.14 -6.73 -7.62
C PRO A 199 -25.97 -6.61 -6.09
N THR A 200 -24.96 -7.22 -5.46
CA THR A 200 -24.72 -7.17 -4.00
C THR A 200 -24.14 -5.84 -3.52
N TYR A 201 -24.00 -4.84 -4.38
CA TYR A 201 -23.49 -3.53 -4.00
C TYR A 201 -24.27 -2.40 -4.68
N THR A 202 -25.35 -1.98 -4.04
CA THR A 202 -25.92 -0.64 -4.21
C THR A 202 -25.63 0.16 -2.93
N PRO A 203 -25.36 1.46 -3.04
CA PRO A 203 -25.00 2.31 -1.90
C PRO A 203 -26.07 2.30 -0.79
#